data_AF-A0A160ME44-F1
#
_entry.id   AF-A0A160ME44-F1
#
_cell.length_a   1.000
_cell.length_b   1.000
_cell.length_c   1.000
_cell.angle_alpha   90.00
_cell.angle_beta   90.00
_cell.angle_gamma   90.00
#
_symmetry.space_group_name_H-M   'P 1'
#
loop_
_entity.id
_entity.type
_entity.pdbx_description
1 polymer ?
#
loop_
_entity_poly.entity_id
_entity_poly.type
_entity_poly.pdbx_seq_one_letter_code
_entity_poly.pdbx_strand_id
1 'polypeptide(L)' 'MEFLESINWAILAPIVIIQLILIAIAIIDLVKIEKANGPKWVWALIILFINLLGPIIYFIFGRRS' A
#
# COMPACT_ATOMS: atom_id res chain seq x y z
N MET A 1 -24.05 -5.66 14.09
CA MET A 1 -23.11 -6.78 14.30
C MET A 1 -23.42 -7.95 13.38
N GLU A 2 -24.69 -8.31 13.16
CA GLU A 2 -25.13 -9.37 12.23
C GLU A 2 -24.55 -9.27 10.79
N PHE A 3 -24.40 -8.06 10.25
CA PHE A 3 -23.83 -7.87 8.91
C PHE A 3 -22.38 -8.36 8.79
N LEU A 4 -21.53 -8.13 9.79
CA LEU A 4 -20.11 -8.54 9.74
C LEU A 4 -19.93 -10.06 9.82
N GLU A 5 -20.86 -10.75 10.48
CA GLU A 5 -20.91 -12.20 10.57
C GLU A 5 -21.36 -12.85 9.26
N SER A 6 -22.12 -12.11 8.42
CA SER A 6 -22.51 -12.56 7.08
C SER A 6 -21.37 -12.50 6.05
N ILE A 7 -20.27 -11.81 6.36
CA ILE A 7 -19.13 -11.66 5.46
C ILE A 7 -18.28 -12.94 5.47
N ASN A 8 -18.02 -13.50 4.28
CA ASN A 8 -17.09 -14.61 4.14
C ASN A 8 -15.62 -14.11 4.21
N TRP A 9 -15.10 -14.06 5.42
CA TRP A 9 -13.73 -13.63 5.70
C TRP A 9 -12.66 -14.49 5.03
N ALA A 10 -12.93 -15.77 4.73
CA ALA A 10 -11.97 -16.62 4.04
C ALA A 10 -11.68 -16.13 2.60
N ILE A 11 -12.63 -15.44 1.97
CA ILE A 11 -12.47 -14.87 0.63
C ILE A 11 -11.78 -13.50 0.69
N LEU A 12 -12.11 -12.67 1.70
CA LEU A 12 -11.55 -11.32 1.83
C LEU A 12 -10.14 -11.30 2.43
N ALA A 13 -9.84 -12.22 3.36
CA ALA A 13 -8.57 -12.23 4.07
C ALA A 13 -7.35 -12.26 3.13
N PRO A 14 -7.30 -13.07 2.06
CA PRO A 14 -6.19 -13.03 1.11
C PRO A 14 -5.97 -11.65 0.48
N ILE A 15 -7.04 -10.97 0.09
CA ILE A 15 -6.98 -9.64 -0.55
C ILE A 15 -6.43 -8.61 0.44
N VAL A 16 -6.94 -8.64 1.68
CA VAL A 16 -6.47 -7.75 2.76
C VAL A 16 -5.00 -8.03 3.10
N ILE A 17 -4.59 -9.30 3.17
CA ILE A 17 -3.20 -9.68 3.43
C ILE A 17 -2.27 -9.16 2.33
N ILE A 18 -2.65 -9.35 1.06
CA ILE A 18 -1.87 -8.84 -0.08
C ILE A 18 -1.76 -7.32 -0.01
N GLN A 19 -2.86 -6.62 0.31
CA GLN A 19 -2.86 -5.17 0.47
C GLN A 19 -1.90 -4.72 1.58
N LEU A 20 -1.94 -5.36 2.75
CA LEU A 20 -1.07 -5.03 3.88
C LEU A 20 0.40 -5.31 3.57
N ILE A 21 0.70 -6.44 2.94
CA ILE A 21 2.07 -6.78 2.49
C ILE A 21 2.57 -5.71 1.52
N LEU A 22 1.75 -5.34 0.54
CA LEU A 22 2.13 -4.37 -0.48
C LEU A 22 2.40 -2.98 0.12
N ILE A 23 1.54 -2.52 1.04
CA ILE A 23 1.77 -1.27 1.80
C ILE A 23 3.07 -1.36 2.60
N ALA A 24 3.27 -2.45 3.35
CA ALA A 24 4.45 -2.61 4.19
C ALA A 24 5.74 -2.56 3.37
N ILE A 25 5.80 -3.30 2.25
CA ILE A 25 6.95 -3.27 1.35
C ILE A 25 7.15 -1.88 0.76
N ALA A 26 6.09 -1.19 0.32
CA ALA A 26 6.19 0.14 -0.26
C ALA A 26 6.71 1.19 0.73
N ILE A 27 6.24 1.17 1.98
CA ILE A 27 6.73 2.07 3.03
C ILE A 27 8.18 1.76 3.39
N ILE A 28 8.53 0.48 3.56
CA ILE A 28 9.91 0.07 3.85
C ILE A 28 10.85 0.54 2.73
N ASP A 29 10.45 0.36 1.47
CA ASP A 29 11.21 0.80 0.30
C ASP A 29 11.36 2.33 0.29
N LEU A 30 10.27 3.08 0.49
CA LEU A 30 10.26 4.55 0.52
C LEU A 30 11.19 5.14 1.59
N VAL A 31 11.27 4.50 2.76
CA VAL A 31 12.17 4.91 3.84
C VAL A 31 13.63 4.62 3.47
N LYS A 32 13.90 3.48 2.83
CA LYS A 32 15.26 3.02 2.47
C LYS A 32 15.90 3.79 1.33
N ILE A 33 15.14 4.17 0.30
CA ILE A 33 15.71 4.90 -0.86
C ILE A 33 16.19 6.28 -0.43
N GLU A 34 17.29 6.81 -0.99
CA GLU A 34 17.75 8.17 -0.62
C GLU A 34 16.84 9.25 -1.21
N LYS A 35 16.42 9.08 -2.46
CA LYS A 35 15.61 10.05 -3.22
C LYS A 35 14.47 9.32 -3.90
N ALA A 36 13.24 9.79 -3.66
CA ALA A 36 12.07 9.44 -4.46
C ALA A 36 11.90 10.44 -5.61
N ASN A 37 11.05 10.13 -6.58
CA ASN A 37 10.64 11.10 -7.60
C ASN A 37 9.68 12.12 -6.96
N GLY A 38 10.24 13.20 -6.41
CA GLY A 38 9.51 14.20 -5.62
C GLY A 38 9.64 13.98 -4.10
N PRO A 39 8.86 14.72 -3.28
CA PRO A 39 8.97 14.64 -1.83
C PRO A 39 8.50 13.28 -1.30
N LYS A 40 9.33 12.63 -0.46
CA LYS A 40 8.99 11.31 0.13
C LYS A 40 7.67 11.30 0.88
N TRP A 41 7.34 12.39 1.58
CA TRP A 41 6.11 12.47 2.37
C TRP A 41 4.84 12.40 1.50
N VAL A 42 4.89 12.91 0.26
CA VAL A 42 3.79 12.81 -0.69
C VAL A 42 3.55 11.35 -1.07
N TRP A 43 4.62 10.60 -1.32
CA TRP A 43 4.53 9.18 -1.61
C TRP A 43 3.98 8.37 -0.43
N ALA A 44 4.33 8.71 0.80
CA ALA A 44 3.74 8.08 1.98
C ALA A 44 2.21 8.27 2.03
N LEU A 45 1.71 9.49 1.74
CA LEU A 45 0.28 9.74 1.65
C LEU A 45 -0.36 8.94 0.52
N ILE A 46 0.25 8.91 -0.66
CA ILE A 46 -0.24 8.13 -1.81
C ILE A 46 -0.39 6.65 -1.45
N ILE A 47 0.65 6.06 -0.85
CA ILE A 47 0.67 4.64 -0.43
C ILE A 47 -0.44 4.33 0.57
N LEU A 48 -0.70 5.22 1.54
CA LEU A 48 -1.65 4.98 2.62
C LEU A 48 -3.11 5.27 2.24
N PHE A 49 -3.37 6.24 1.37
CA PHE A 49 -4.73 6.74 1.13
C PHE A 49 -5.35 6.30 -0.21
N ILE A 50 -4.56 5.76 -1.15
CA ILE A 50 -5.06 5.38 -2.49
C ILE A 50 -5.24 3.85 -2.62
N ASN A 51 -5.47 3.14 -1.50
CA ASN A 51 -5.70 1.69 -1.44
C ASN A 51 -4.63 0.89 -2.21
N LEU A 52 -5.01 -0.10 -3.01
CA LEU A 52 -4.09 -0.94 -3.78
C LEU A 52 -3.31 -0.14 -4.82
N LEU A 53 -3.91 0.94 -5.35
CA LEU A 53 -3.28 1.76 -6.38
C LEU A 53 -2.13 2.60 -5.82
N GLY A 54 -2.19 3.05 -4.57
CA GLY A 54 -1.14 3.87 -3.94
C GLY A 54 0.25 3.22 -4.01
N PRO A 55 0.45 2.03 -3.43
CA PRO A 55 1.70 1.29 -3.53
C PRO A 55 2.11 0.98 -4.98
N ILE A 56 1.18 0.65 -5.87
CA ILE A 56 1.47 0.35 -7.28
C ILE A 56 2.03 1.59 -7.99
N ILE A 57 1.37 2.75 -7.84
CA ILE A 57 1.83 4.02 -8.41
C ILE A 57 3.18 4.40 -7.83
N TYR A 58 3.41 4.19 -6.53
CA TYR A 58 4.71 4.40 -5.91
C TYR A 58 5.81 3.55 -6.57
N PHE A 59 5.60 2.25 -6.75
CA PHE A 59 6.63 1.39 -7.36
C PHE A 59 6.92 1.73 -8.82
N ILE A 60 5.93 2.20 -9.58
CA ILE A 60 6.08 2.53 -11.00
C ILE A 60 6.72 3.92 -11.17
N PHE A 61 6.24 4.92 -10.43
CA PHE A 61 6.57 6.32 -10.65
C PHE A 61 7.35 6.96 -9.51
N GLY A 62 7.14 6.53 -8.26
CA GLY A 62 7.73 7.14 -7.08
C GLY A 62 9.13 6.63 -6.74
N ARG A 63 9.35 5.32 -6.91
CA ARG A 63 10.65 4.68 -6.73
C ARG A 63 11.59 5.13 -7.83
N ARG A 64 12.62 5.87 -7.45
CA ARG A 64 13.72 6.21 -8.35
C ARG A 64 14.73 5.06 -8.30
N SER A 65 14.94 4.40 -9.44
CA SER A 65 16.05 3.46 -9.63
C SER A 65 17.40 4.18 -9.65
#